data_AF-A0A352RYL9-F1
#
_entry.id   AF-A0A352RYL9-F1
#
_cell.length_a   1.000
_cell.length_b   1.000
_cell.length_c   1.000
_cell.angle_alpha   90.00
_cell.angle_beta   90.00
_cell.angle_gamma   90.00
#
_symmetry.space_group_name_H-M   'P 1'
#
loop_
_entity.id
_entity.type
_entity.pdbx_description
1 polymer ?
#
loop_
_entity_poly.entity_id
_entity_poly.type
_entity_poly.pdbx_seq_one_letter_code
_entity_poly.pdbx_strand_id
1 'polypeptide(L)'
;AQTAATLRSRSPLMLCVTLEQIRRARTMSLEDELRMELDMMHDVFRHGDGIEGIRALVIDKDHQPKWNPPRLDEVSAARVRAFFDSPWRKDDHPLATLGA
;
A
#
# COMPACT_ATOMS: atom_id res chain seq x y z
N ALA A 1 23.44 6.59 -5.66
CA ALA A 1 23.67 5.28 -5.00
C ALA A 1 22.75 5.07 -3.78
N GLN A 2 22.64 6.05 -2.87
CA GLN A 2 21.86 5.95 -1.63
C GLN A 2 20.36 5.66 -1.84
N THR A 3 19.67 6.39 -2.73
CA THR A 3 18.24 6.21 -3.00
C THR A 3 17.88 4.78 -3.40
N ALA A 4 18.65 4.18 -4.31
CA ALA A 4 18.41 2.81 -4.75
C ALA A 4 18.63 1.80 -3.63
N ALA A 5 19.60 2.02 -2.74
CA ALA A 5 19.81 1.19 -1.56
C ALA A 5 18.64 1.30 -0.58
N THR A 6 18.12 2.51 -0.35
CA THR A 6 16.95 2.74 0.49
C THR A 6 15.69 2.07 -0.07
N LEU A 7 15.46 2.12 -1.38
CA LEU A 7 14.32 1.44 -1.99
C LEU A 7 14.44 -0.08 -1.82
N ARG A 8 15.63 -0.67 -2.03
CA ARG A 8 15.84 -2.11 -1.87
C ARG A 8 15.64 -2.65 -0.44
N SER A 9 15.62 -1.78 0.58
CA SER A 9 15.33 -2.21 1.96
C SER A 9 13.83 -2.17 2.32
N ARG A 10 12.96 -1.68 1.43
CA ARG A 10 11.50 -1.61 1.64
C ARG A 10 10.79 -2.84 1.07
N SER A 11 9.52 -3.01 1.44
CA SER A 11 8.66 -4.03 0.83
C SER A 11 8.58 -3.81 -0.70
N PRO A 12 8.94 -4.82 -1.51
CA PRO A 12 8.80 -4.73 -2.96
C PRO A 12 7.35 -4.50 -3.41
N LEU A 13 6.38 -5.15 -2.76
CA LEU A 13 4.96 -4.98 -3.06
C LEU A 13 4.51 -3.55 -2.79
N MET A 14 4.82 -3.02 -1.60
CA MET A 14 4.38 -1.68 -1.22
C MET A 14 5.03 -0.59 -2.07
N LEU A 15 6.27 -0.78 -2.53
CA LEU A 15 6.87 0.14 -3.51
C LEU A 15 6.07 0.22 -4.81
N CYS A 16 5.60 -0.91 -5.33
CA CYS A 16 4.78 -0.96 -6.53
C CYS A 16 3.39 -0.35 -6.29
N VAL A 17 2.76 -0.65 -5.14
CA VAL A 17 1.45 -0.11 -4.76
C VAL A 17 1.51 1.42 -4.59
N THR A 18 2.50 1.95 -3.87
CA THR A 18 2.67 3.40 -3.69
C THR A 18 2.93 4.11 -5.02
N LEU A 19 3.73 3.51 -5.92
CA LEU A 19 3.94 4.09 -7.25
C LEU A 19 2.65 4.14 -8.07
N GLU A 20 1.82 3.09 -8.00
CA GLU A 20 0.52 3.04 -8.66
C GLU A 20 -0.46 4.06 -8.06
N GLN A 21 -0.52 4.20 -6.73
CA GLN A 21 -1.32 5.21 -6.03
C GLN A 21 -0.97 6.61 -6.51
N ILE A 22 0.31 6.98 -6.53
CA ILE A 22 0.79 8.29 -7.02
C ILE A 22 0.36 8.54 -8.46
N ARG A 23 0.36 7.51 -9.31
CA ARG A 23 -0.06 7.64 -10.72
C ARG A 23 -1.55 7.87 -10.85
N ARG A 24 -2.38 7.15 -10.09
CA ARG A 24 -3.84 7.31 -10.08
C ARG A 24 -4.29 8.63 -9.46
N ALA A 25 -3.72 8.97 -8.30
CA ALA A 25 -4.05 10.17 -7.54
C ALA A 25 -3.70 11.48 -8.25
N ARG A 26 -2.79 11.46 -9.25
CA ARG A 26 -2.31 12.66 -9.95
C ARG A 26 -3.41 13.56 -10.50
N THR A 27 -4.56 13.00 -10.84
CA THR A 27 -5.70 13.71 -11.42
C THR A 27 -6.96 13.66 -10.54
N MET A 28 -6.84 13.19 -9.30
CA MET A 28 -7.95 13.08 -8.35
C MET A 28 -8.09 14.36 -7.53
N SER A 29 -9.28 14.59 -6.97
CA SER A 29 -9.42 15.52 -5.85
C SER A 29 -8.84 14.90 -4.58
N LEU A 30 -8.63 15.72 -3.55
CA LEU A 30 -8.17 15.21 -2.26
C LEU A 30 -9.16 14.22 -1.64
N GLU A 31 -10.46 14.48 -1.78
CA GLU A 31 -11.51 13.64 -1.21
C GLU A 31 -11.55 12.26 -1.87
N ASP A 32 -11.37 12.21 -3.19
CA ASP A 32 -11.31 10.94 -3.93
C ASP A 32 -10.02 10.17 -3.64
N GLU A 33 -8.90 10.87 -3.46
CA GLU A 33 -7.63 10.23 -3.06
C GLU A 33 -7.72 9.62 -1.67
N LEU A 34 -8.32 10.32 -0.69
CA LEU A 34 -8.51 9.80 0.66
C LEU A 34 -9.48 8.62 0.73
N ARG A 35 -10.49 8.58 -0.15
CA ARG A 35 -11.36 7.39 -0.31
C ARG A 35 -10.55 6.19 -0.81
N MET A 36 -9.79 6.38 -1.89
CA MET A 36 -8.91 5.35 -2.43
C MET A 36 -7.87 4.89 -1.40
N GLU A 37 -7.24 5.80 -0.66
CA GLU A 37 -6.25 5.43 0.36
C GLU A 37 -6.89 4.62 1.48
N LEU A 38 -8.11 4.97 1.91
CA LEU A 38 -8.85 4.20 2.90
C LEU A 38 -9.18 2.78 2.40
N ASP A 39 -9.56 2.63 1.12
CA ASP A 39 -9.79 1.32 0.47
C ASP A 39 -8.55 0.43 0.59
N MET A 40 -7.38 1.00 0.24
CA MET A 40 -6.11 0.30 0.21
C MET A 40 -5.69 -0.26 1.57
N MET A 41 -6.08 0.38 2.68
CA MET A 41 -5.72 -0.06 4.02
C MET A 41 -6.22 -1.46 4.37
N HIS A 42 -7.32 -1.92 3.74
CA HIS A 42 -7.81 -3.28 3.92
C HIS A 42 -6.80 -4.32 3.41
N ASP A 43 -6.20 -4.10 2.25
CA ASP A 43 -5.22 -5.01 1.66
C ASP A 43 -3.81 -4.89 2.27
N VAL A 44 -3.42 -3.71 2.77
CA VAL A 44 -2.13 -3.49 3.47
C VAL A 44 -1.89 -4.52 4.58
N PHE A 45 -2.90 -4.80 5.39
CA PHE A 45 -2.78 -5.75 6.49
C PHE A 45 -3.11 -7.19 6.09
N ARG A 46 -3.92 -7.39 5.04
CA ARG A 46 -4.31 -8.72 4.55
C ARG A 46 -3.13 -9.52 4.00
N HIS A 47 -2.18 -8.83 3.38
CA HIS A 47 -1.05 -9.46 2.66
C HIS A 47 0.23 -9.61 3.48
N GLY A 48 0.20 -9.26 4.77
CA GLY A 48 1.29 -9.50 5.73
C GLY A 48 2.40 -8.44 5.75
N ASP A 49 2.65 -7.73 4.66
CA ASP A 49 3.75 -6.74 4.60
C ASP A 49 3.59 -5.58 5.59
N GLY A 50 2.37 -5.09 5.83
CA GLY A 50 2.12 -4.08 6.86
C GLY A 50 2.44 -4.61 8.27
N ILE A 51 2.05 -5.85 8.56
CA ILE A 51 2.31 -6.52 9.84
C ILE A 51 3.81 -6.78 10.03
N GLU A 52 4.49 -7.25 8.99
CA GLU A 52 5.92 -7.53 9.02
C GLU A 52 6.76 -6.27 9.21
N GLY A 53 6.36 -5.17 8.59
CA GLY A 53 6.99 -3.87 8.82
C GLY A 53 6.87 -3.43 10.26
N ILE A 54 5.67 -3.55 10.85
CA ILE A 54 5.44 -3.25 12.27
C ILE A 54 6.30 -4.16 13.15
N ARG A 55 6.33 -5.46 12.88
CA ARG A 55 7.14 -6.43 13.63
C ARG A 55 8.62 -6.03 13.61
N ALA A 56 9.20 -5.86 12.43
CA ALA A 56 10.63 -5.63 12.26
C ALA A 56 11.10 -4.24 12.77
N LEU A 57 10.26 -3.21 12.68
CA LEU A 57 10.66 -1.83 13.03
C LEU A 57 10.21 -1.41 14.44
N VAL A 58 9.08 -1.93 14.94
CA VAL A 58 8.44 -1.42 16.16
C VAL A 58 8.43 -2.48 17.27
N ILE A 59 8.05 -3.72 16.96
CA ILE A 59 7.90 -4.77 17.98
C ILE A 59 9.28 -5.34 18.32
N ASP A 60 9.84 -6.13 17.41
CA ASP A 60 11.09 -6.86 17.62
C ASP A 60 12.31 -5.94 17.44
N LYS A 61 12.16 -4.89 16.61
CA LYS A 61 13.22 -3.91 16.30
C LYS A 61 14.50 -4.58 15.76
N ASP A 62 14.34 -5.69 15.03
CA ASP A 62 15.46 -6.42 14.44
C ASP A 62 15.99 -5.77 13.15
N HIS A 63 15.21 -4.83 12.58
CA HIS A 63 15.47 -4.20 11.28
C HIS A 63 15.71 -5.20 10.14
N GLN A 64 15.15 -6.41 10.25
CA GLN A 64 15.30 -7.52 9.31
C GLN A 64 13.93 -8.01 8.83
N PRO A 65 13.20 -7.18 8.07
CA PRO A 65 11.89 -7.56 7.58
C PRO A 65 11.99 -8.68 6.52
N LYS A 66 11.08 -9.64 6.60
CA LYS A 66 10.92 -10.78 5.71
C LYS A 66 9.78 -10.52 4.74
N TRP A 67 10.01 -9.61 3.79
CA TRP A 67 9.00 -9.21 2.81
C TRP A 67 8.52 -10.36 1.94
N ASN A 68 7.24 -10.34 1.56
CA ASN A 68 6.65 -11.31 0.66
C ASN A 68 5.82 -10.62 -0.46
N PRO A 69 6.35 -10.51 -1.69
CA PRO A 69 7.53 -11.20 -2.18
C PRO A 69 8.85 -10.52 -1.76
N PRO A 70 9.97 -11.26 -1.70
CA PRO A 70 11.27 -10.71 -1.33
C PRO A 70 11.91 -9.84 -2.43
N ARG A 71 11.42 -9.91 -3.68
CA ARG A 71 12.01 -9.21 -4.83
C ARG A 71 10.98 -8.48 -5.69
N LEU A 72 11.42 -7.41 -6.36
CA LEU A 72 10.58 -6.58 -7.23
C LEU A 72 10.08 -7.31 -8.49
N ASP A 73 10.90 -8.17 -9.07
CA ASP A 73 10.58 -8.97 -10.27
C ASP A 73 9.53 -10.06 -9.99
N GLU A 74 9.27 -10.37 -8.72
CA GLU A 74 8.26 -11.33 -8.27
C GLU A 74 6.92 -10.67 -7.92
N VAL A 75 6.83 -9.34 -7.95
CA VAL A 75 5.58 -8.61 -7.67
C VAL A 75 4.62 -8.77 -8.83
N SER A 76 3.49 -9.45 -8.59
CA SER A 76 2.47 -9.62 -9.62
C SER A 76 1.61 -8.35 -9.78
N ALA A 77 1.34 -7.97 -11.04
CA ALA A 77 0.47 -6.84 -11.33
C ALA A 77 -0.97 -7.05 -10.79
N ALA A 78 -1.43 -8.30 -10.71
CA ALA A 78 -2.72 -8.64 -10.12
C ALA A 78 -2.75 -8.33 -8.62
N ARG A 79 -1.68 -8.63 -7.87
CA ARG A 79 -1.59 -8.33 -6.44
C ARG A 79 -1.55 -6.83 -6.18
N VAL A 80 -0.88 -6.05 -7.05
CA VAL A 80 -0.91 -4.58 -6.96
C VAL A 80 -2.31 -4.04 -7.22
N ARG A 81 -3.00 -4.54 -8.24
CA ARG A 81 -4.36 -4.07 -8.58
C ARG A 81 -5.37 -4.30 -7.46
N ALA A 82 -5.26 -5.41 -6.73
CA ALA A 82 -6.16 -5.75 -5.64
C ALA A 82 -6.22 -4.70 -4.53
N PHE A 83 -5.15 -3.93 -4.30
CA PHE A 83 -5.16 -2.83 -3.32
C PHE A 83 -6.16 -1.71 -3.67
N PHE A 84 -6.58 -1.61 -4.91
CA PHE A 84 -7.48 -0.56 -5.38
C PHE A 84 -8.90 -1.06 -5.60
N ASP A 85 -9.23 -2.25 -5.11
CA ASP A 85 -10.58 -2.79 -5.11
C ASP A 85 -11.26 -2.38 -3.79
N SER A 86 -12.20 -1.43 -3.86
CA SER A 86 -12.89 -0.94 -2.67
C SER A 86 -13.70 -2.07 -2.00
N PRO A 87 -13.55 -2.27 -0.67
CA PRO A 87 -14.39 -3.21 0.06
C PRO A 87 -15.79 -2.63 0.36
N TRP A 88 -16.01 -1.33 0.14
CA TRP A 88 -17.28 -0.68 0.42
C TRP A 88 -18.15 -0.55 -0.83
N ARG A 89 -19.45 -0.58 -0.62
CA ARG A 89 -20.40 -0.06 -1.61
C ARG A 89 -20.33 1.46 -1.57
N LYS A 90 -20.62 2.11 -2.70
CA LYS A 90 -20.50 3.57 -2.86
C LYS A 90 -21.15 4.36 -1.72
N ASP A 91 -22.38 4.01 -1.35
CA ASP A 91 -23.14 4.73 -0.32
C ASP A 91 -22.76 4.33 1.12
N ASP A 92 -22.08 3.18 1.28
CA ASP A 92 -21.63 2.65 2.57
C ASP A 92 -20.17 3.04 2.89
N HIS A 93 -19.49 3.74 1.97
CA HIS A 93 -18.10 4.13 2.15
C HIS A 93 -17.99 5.09 3.35
N PRO A 94 -17.07 4.88 4.31
CA PRO A 94 -16.97 5.71 5.52
C PRO A 94 -16.75 7.20 5.22
N LEU A 95 -16.13 7.50 4.08
CA LEU A 95 -15.90 8.85 3.55
C LEU A 95 -16.85 9.23 2.40
N ALA A 96 -18.03 8.60 2.28
CA ALA A 96 -18.98 8.88 1.20
C ALA A 96 -19.33 10.37 1.13
N THR A 97 -19.53 11.02 2.28
CA THR A 97 -19.92 12.43 2.38
C THR A 97 -18.75 13.41 2.50
N LEU A 98 -17.50 12.96 2.31
CA LEU A 98 -16.33 13.84 2.40
C LEU A 98 -16.34 14.88 1.27
N GLY A 99 -16.36 16.16 1.62
CA GLY A 99 -16.39 17.29 0.67
C GLY A 99 -17.77 17.57 0.04
N ALA A 100 -18.83 16.93 0.54
CA ALA A 100 -20.22 17.27 0.21
C ALA A 100 -20.70 18.53 0.94
#